data_AF-A0A7J4IU43-F1
#
_entry.id   AF-A0A7J4IU43-F1
#
_cell.length_a   1.000
_cell.length_b   1.000
_cell.length_c   1.000
_cell.angle_alpha   90.00
_cell.angle_beta   90.00
_cell.angle_gamma   90.00
#
_symmetry.space_group_name_H-M   'P 1'
#
loop_
_entity.id
_entity.type
_entity.pdbx_description
1 polymer ?
#
loop_
_entity_poly.entity_id
_entity_poly.type
_entity_poly.pdbx_seq_one_letter_code
_entity_poly.pdbx_strand_id
1 'polypeptide(L)'
;MKITQEQIQLINALERLSGATARDCLFDKKNISFLVAKEHMSRVIGKNGSTIKKMREKMGRNIEVFEFSDSADDFIKSALYKAKIKAVEVSESNGKKTMRVAVDPLSRNHLLQDSGKLRRIKELLKRNYSVESLKIR
;
A
#
# COMPACT_ATOMS: atom_id res chain seq x y z
N MET A 1 10.55 5.33 -14.52
CA MET A 1 9.77 5.83 -13.36
C MET A 1 10.40 7.13 -12.89
N LYS A 2 9.72 8.27 -12.95
CA LYS A 2 10.25 9.53 -12.42
C LYS A 2 9.75 9.70 -10.99
N ILE A 3 10.65 9.60 -10.02
CA ILE A 3 10.36 9.94 -8.63
C ILE A 3 10.42 11.47 -8.54
N THR A 4 9.38 12.11 -8.02
CA THR A 4 9.35 13.56 -7.84
C THR A 4 10.21 13.98 -6.65
N GLN A 5 10.64 15.24 -6.62
CA GLN A 5 11.40 15.78 -5.50
C GLN A 5 10.64 15.64 -4.17
N GLU A 6 9.32 15.82 -4.17
CA GLU A 6 8.49 15.63 -2.96
C GLU A 6 8.51 14.16 -2.51
N GLN A 7 8.45 13.18 -3.43
CA GLN A 7 8.57 11.76 -3.06
C GLN A 7 9.92 11.45 -2.42
N ILE A 8 11.01 11.99 -2.98
CA ILE A 8 12.36 11.81 -2.41
C ILE A 8 12.41 12.38 -0.99
N GLN A 9 11.87 13.59 -0.78
CA GLN A 9 11.82 14.21 0.55
C GLN A 9 11.03 13.37 1.56
N LEU A 10 9.88 12.83 1.14
CA LEU A 10 9.03 11.98 1.98
C LEU A 10 9.72 10.66 2.34
N ILE A 11 10.38 10.02 1.39
CA ILE A 11 11.15 8.78 1.61
C ILE A 11 12.29 9.05 2.59
N ASN A 12 13.08 10.10 2.38
CA ASN A 12 14.18 10.48 3.27
C ASN A 12 13.67 10.81 4.69
N ALA A 13 12.51 11.45 4.81
CA ALA A 13 11.90 11.73 6.09
C ALA A 13 11.45 10.45 6.81
N LEU A 14 10.88 9.49 6.08
CA LEU A 14 10.54 8.18 6.63
C LEU A 14 11.80 7.47 7.15
N GLU A 15 12.86 7.44 6.36
CA GLU A 15 14.12 6.79 6.72
C GLU A 15 14.76 7.42 7.96
N ARG A 16 14.83 8.75 8.03
CA ARG A 16 15.34 9.46 9.22
C ARG A 16 14.56 9.19 10.49
N LEU A 17 13.24 9.00 10.39
CA LEU A 17 12.35 8.82 11.55
C LEU A 17 12.24 7.38 12.01
N SER A 18 12.39 6.41 11.11
CA SER A 18 12.17 4.98 11.40
C SER A 18 13.38 4.08 11.18
N GLY A 19 14.42 4.54 10.49
CA GLY A 19 15.53 3.69 10.05
C GLY A 19 15.10 2.59 9.07
N ALA A 20 13.98 2.81 8.37
CA ALA A 20 13.45 1.94 7.34
C ALA A 20 13.55 2.61 5.98
N THR A 21 13.84 1.83 4.94
CA THR A 21 13.81 2.32 3.56
C THR A 21 12.46 1.99 2.90
N ALA A 22 11.86 2.98 2.24
CA ALA A 22 10.68 2.78 1.41
C ALA A 22 11.08 2.48 -0.04
N ARG A 23 10.42 1.49 -0.64
CA ARG A 23 10.57 1.12 -2.05
C ARG A 23 9.75 2.03 -2.96
N ASP A 24 8.57 2.43 -2.50
CA ASP A 24 7.69 3.33 -3.23
C ASP A 24 6.95 4.26 -2.26
N CYS A 25 6.52 5.40 -2.78
CA CYS A 25 5.76 6.41 -2.06
C CYS A 25 4.66 6.97 -2.97
N LEU A 26 3.42 6.88 -2.50
CA LEU A 26 2.27 7.59 -3.07
C LEU A 26 1.85 8.66 -2.09
N PHE A 27 1.41 9.81 -2.58
CA PHE A 27 0.86 10.84 -1.73
C PHE A 27 -0.27 11.57 -2.43
N ASP A 28 -1.19 12.07 -1.62
CA ASP A 28 -2.19 13.05 -2.03
C ASP A 28 -2.28 14.15 -0.95
N LYS A 29 -3.29 15.02 -1.07
CA LYS A 29 -3.47 16.14 -0.13
C LYS A 29 -3.66 15.70 1.32
N LYS A 30 -4.20 14.49 1.56
CA LYS A 30 -4.59 14.00 2.89
C LYS A 30 -3.70 12.85 3.38
N ASN A 31 -3.19 12.02 2.49
CA ASN A 31 -2.51 10.78 2.84
C ASN A 31 -1.13 10.69 2.17
N ILE A 32 -0.18 10.11 2.90
CA ILE A 32 1.09 9.60 2.38
C ILE A 32 1.06 8.09 2.60
N SER A 33 1.47 7.33 1.58
CA SER A 33 1.43 5.88 1.57
C SER A 33 2.78 5.35 1.16
N PHE A 34 3.42 4.64 2.07
CA PHE A 34 4.74 4.06 1.88
C PHE A 34 4.63 2.57 1.60
N LEU A 35 5.39 2.08 0.63
CA LEU A 35 5.61 0.67 0.40
C LEU A 35 6.99 0.31 0.98
N VAL A 36 7.02 -0.52 2.02
CA VAL A 36 8.25 -0.84 2.76
C VAL A 36 8.49 -2.34 2.81
N ALA A 37 9.75 -2.75 2.94
CA ALA A 37 10.08 -4.16 3.10
C ALA A 37 9.45 -4.74 4.39
N LYS A 38 9.13 -6.03 4.39
CA LYS A 38 8.46 -6.71 5.51
C LYS A 38 9.20 -6.57 6.82
N GLU A 39 10.52 -6.72 6.78
CA GLU A 39 11.43 -6.57 7.91
C GLU A 39 11.46 -5.15 8.50
N HIS A 40 10.97 -4.16 7.75
CA HIS A 40 10.93 -2.77 8.17
C HIS A 40 9.57 -2.33 8.70
N MET A 41 8.50 -3.11 8.50
CA MET A 41 7.15 -2.77 8.96
C MET A 41 7.10 -2.45 10.46
N SER A 42 7.75 -3.27 11.29
CA SER A 42 7.80 -3.07 12.74
C SER A 42 8.48 -1.76 13.15
N ARG A 43 9.53 -1.35 12.43
CA ARG A 43 10.27 -0.10 12.69
C ARG A 43 9.45 1.12 12.32
N VAL A 44 8.77 1.08 11.17
CA VAL A 44 7.91 2.17 10.69
C VAL A 44 6.70 2.38 11.61
N ILE A 45 6.07 1.29 12.07
CA ILE A 45 4.99 1.36 13.05
C ILE A 45 5.54 1.87 14.39
N GLY A 46 6.63 1.26 14.86
CA GLY A 46 7.25 1.54 16.15
C GLY A 46 6.43 0.99 17.33
N LYS A 47 7.05 0.96 18.52
CA LYS A 47 6.39 0.50 19.75
C LYS A 47 5.11 1.30 20.00
N ASN A 48 3.97 0.63 20.12
CA ASN A 48 2.64 1.24 20.30
C ASN A 48 2.28 2.30 19.22
N GLY A 49 2.81 2.15 18.01
CA GLY A 49 2.58 3.09 16.91
C GLY A 49 3.29 4.44 17.10
N SER A 50 4.29 4.52 17.98
CA SER A 50 4.95 5.80 18.31
C SER A 50 5.64 6.44 17.10
N THR A 51 6.30 5.65 16.26
CA THR A 51 7.00 6.15 15.06
C THR A 51 6.01 6.68 14.03
N ILE A 52 4.95 5.92 13.69
CA ILE A 52 3.95 6.36 12.71
C ILE A 52 3.14 7.58 13.20
N LYS A 53 2.94 7.72 14.51
CA LYS A 53 2.35 8.94 15.11
C LYS A 53 3.24 10.16 14.90
N LYS A 54 4.55 10.04 15.21
CA LYS A 54 5.54 11.12 14.99
C LYS A 54 5.64 11.50 13.51
N MET A 55 5.60 10.53 12.60
CA MET A 55 5.60 10.81 11.15
C MET A 55 4.38 11.64 10.74
N ARG A 56 3.19 11.26 11.23
CA ARG A 56 1.94 11.97 10.95
C ARG A 56 1.99 13.42 11.43
N GLU A 57 2.50 13.64 12.65
CA GLU A 57 2.67 14.98 13.24
C GLU A 57 3.64 15.83 12.42
N LYS A 58 4.80 15.27 12.04
CA LYS A 58 5.82 16.00 11.27
C LYS A 58 5.43 16.28 9.82
N MET A 59 4.72 15.35 9.19
CA MET A 59 4.35 15.45 7.77
C MET A 59 2.99 16.13 7.55
N GLY A 60 2.19 16.29 8.61
CA GLY A 60 0.88 16.94 8.55
C GLY A 60 -0.16 16.20 7.70
N ARG A 61 0.09 14.92 7.38
CA ARG A 61 -0.78 14.07 6.55
C ARG A 61 -0.94 12.70 7.21
N ASN A 62 -2.05 12.02 6.93
CA ASN A 62 -2.24 10.65 7.37
C ASN A 62 -1.17 9.75 6.76
N ILE A 63 -0.62 8.84 7.56
CA ILE A 63 0.41 7.90 7.11
C ILE A 63 -0.21 6.51 7.01
N GLU A 64 -0.15 5.93 5.82
CA GLU A 64 -0.44 4.51 5.59
C GLU A 64 0.85 3.80 5.15
N VAL A 65 1.00 2.55 5.57
CA VAL A 65 2.19 1.75 5.29
C VAL A 65 1.72 0.41 4.76
N PHE A 66 2.28 0.03 3.61
CA PHE A 66 2.03 -1.25 2.95
C PHE A 66 3.31 -2.07 2.96
N GLU A 67 3.16 -3.36 3.21
CA GLU A 67 4.25 -4.32 3.12
C GLU A 67 4.52 -4.66 1.65
N PHE A 68 5.78 -4.58 1.23
CA PHE A 68 6.24 -5.12 -0.04
C PHE A 68 6.30 -6.65 0.03
N SER A 69 5.93 -7.31 -1.06
CA SER A 69 6.00 -8.75 -1.21
C SER A 69 6.57 -9.10 -2.58
N ASP A 70 7.09 -10.30 -2.76
CA ASP A 70 7.66 -10.70 -4.05
C ASP A 70 6.58 -10.99 -5.11
N SER A 71 5.35 -11.28 -4.66
CA SER A 71 4.20 -11.54 -5.52
C SER A 71 3.07 -10.52 -5.29
N ALA A 72 2.32 -10.22 -6.36
CA ALA A 72 1.14 -9.37 -6.26
C ALA A 72 0.05 -9.97 -5.37
N ASP A 73 -0.02 -11.30 -5.31
CA ASP A 73 -0.99 -12.06 -4.51
C ASP A 73 -0.71 -11.88 -3.00
N ASP A 74 0.54 -12.01 -2.59
CA ASP A 74 0.94 -11.78 -1.20
C ASP A 74 0.77 -10.32 -0.81
N PHE A 75 1.11 -9.40 -1.72
CA PHE A 75 0.90 -7.97 -1.51
C PHE A 75 -0.57 -7.66 -1.24
N ILE A 76 -1.50 -8.17 -2.07
CA ILE A 76 -2.92 -7.85 -1.90
C ILE A 76 -3.50 -8.47 -0.64
N LYS A 77 -3.04 -9.67 -0.27
CA LYS A 77 -3.41 -10.33 0.99
C LYS A 77 -2.98 -9.51 2.20
N SER A 78 -1.75 -8.98 2.19
CA SER A 78 -1.24 -8.11 3.24
C SER A 78 -1.93 -6.74 3.26
N ALA A 79 -2.10 -6.11 2.09
CA ALA A 79 -2.74 -4.79 1.98
C ALA A 79 -4.21 -4.80 2.45
N LEU A 80 -4.91 -5.92 2.25
CA LEU A 80 -6.29 -6.16 2.65
C LEU A 80 -6.39 -7.04 3.90
N TYR A 81 -5.44 -6.96 4.84
CA TYR A 81 -5.42 -7.81 6.05
C TYR A 81 -6.73 -7.81 6.89
N LYS A 82 -7.56 -6.77 6.78
CA LYS A 82 -8.87 -6.68 7.45
C LYS A 82 -9.99 -7.42 6.74
N ALA A 83 -9.78 -7.79 5.48
CA ALA A 83 -10.78 -8.43 4.65
C ALA A 83 -10.55 -9.94 4.61
N LYS A 84 -11.63 -10.73 4.73
CA LYS A 84 -11.53 -12.19 4.56
C LYS A 84 -11.55 -12.52 3.07
N ILE A 85 -10.34 -12.66 2.50
CA ILE A 85 -10.15 -13.06 1.11
C ILE A 85 -10.48 -14.55 0.97
N LYS A 86 -11.34 -14.87 0.00
CA LYS A 86 -11.73 -16.24 -0.37
C LYS A 86 -10.84 -16.79 -1.48
N ALA A 87 -10.53 -15.97 -2.49
CA ALA A 87 -9.72 -16.36 -3.62
C ALA A 87 -9.07 -15.12 -4.27
N VAL A 88 -7.90 -15.32 -4.88
CA VAL A 88 -7.24 -14.34 -5.72
C VAL A 88 -6.93 -15.00 -7.05
N GLU A 89 -7.36 -14.38 -8.14
CA GLU A 89 -7.13 -14.85 -9.51
C GLU A 89 -6.38 -13.77 -10.27
N VAL A 90 -5.29 -14.16 -10.92
CA VAL A 90 -4.53 -13.27 -11.80
C VAL A 90 -4.68 -13.78 -13.22
N SER A 91 -5.24 -12.95 -14.09
CA SER A 91 -5.40 -13.27 -15.51
C SER A 91 -4.71 -12.22 -16.35
N GLU A 92 -3.95 -12.64 -17.35
CA GLU A 92 -3.34 -11.75 -18.32
C GLU A 92 -4.04 -11.90 -19.67
N SER A 93 -4.44 -10.77 -20.25
CA SER A 93 -5.07 -10.74 -21.57
C SER A 93 -4.60 -9.49 -22.31
N ASN A 94 -4.19 -9.65 -23.56
CA ASN A 94 -3.65 -8.57 -24.40
C ASN A 94 -2.50 -7.78 -23.72
N GLY A 95 -1.60 -8.48 -23.03
CA GLY A 95 -0.49 -7.87 -22.28
C GLY A 95 -0.91 -7.07 -21.04
N LYS A 96 -2.19 -7.14 -20.65
CA LYS A 96 -2.73 -6.46 -19.45
C LYS A 96 -3.02 -7.49 -18.38
N LYS A 97 -2.24 -7.45 -17.30
CA LYS A 97 -2.45 -8.28 -16.12
C LYS A 97 -3.59 -7.69 -15.28
N THR A 98 -4.62 -8.49 -15.04
CA THR A 98 -5.81 -8.16 -14.26
C THR A 98 -5.90 -9.10 -13.06
N MET A 99 -6.07 -8.53 -11.87
CA MET A 99 -6.26 -9.27 -10.63
C MET A 99 -7.74 -9.20 -10.20
N ARG A 100 -8.33 -10.35 -9.89
CA ARG A 100 -9.66 -10.48 -9.28
C ARG A 100 -9.48 -11.02 -7.85
N VAL A 101 -10.09 -10.36 -6.88
CA VAL A 101 -10.04 -10.77 -5.48
C VAL A 101 -11.46 -11.01 -5.00
N ALA A 102 -11.78 -12.26 -4.68
CA ALA A 102 -13.04 -12.62 -4.06
C ALA A 102 -12.93 -12.42 -2.55
N VAL A 103 -13.82 -11.62 -1.97
CA VAL A 103 -13.88 -11.39 -0.51
C VAL A 103 -15.24 -11.80 0.04
N ASP A 104 -15.38 -11.90 1.36
CA ASP A 104 -16.71 -12.04 1.95
C ASP A 104 -17.55 -10.74 1.77
N PRO A 105 -18.90 -10.85 1.76
CA PRO A 105 -19.77 -9.70 1.50
C PRO A 105 -19.63 -8.54 2.50
N LEU A 106 -19.31 -8.81 3.77
CA LEU A 106 -19.16 -7.77 4.79
C LEU A 106 -17.88 -6.97 4.52
N SER A 107 -16.77 -7.66 4.27
CA SER A 107 -15.50 -7.02 3.90
C SER A 107 -15.61 -6.27 2.58
N ARG A 108 -16.35 -6.80 1.60
CA ARG A 108 -16.60 -6.13 0.32
C ARG A 108 -17.18 -4.74 0.53
N ASN A 109 -18.23 -4.63 1.33
CA ASN A 109 -18.89 -3.36 1.60
C ASN A 109 -17.95 -2.37 2.28
N HIS A 110 -17.15 -2.83 3.25
CA HIS A 110 -16.18 -1.98 3.94
C HIS A 110 -15.05 -1.49 3.00
N LEU A 111 -14.51 -2.38 2.15
CA LEU A 111 -13.48 -2.01 1.18
C LEU A 111 -13.97 -1.01 0.14
N LEU A 112 -15.21 -1.18 -0.34
CA LEU A 112 -15.80 -0.26 -1.31
C LEU A 112 -16.05 1.13 -0.71
N GLN A 113 -16.32 1.22 0.59
CA GLN A 113 -16.45 2.50 1.31
C GLN A 113 -15.10 3.23 1.44
N ASP A 114 -13.99 2.51 1.59
CA ASP A 114 -12.63 3.08 1.57
C ASP A 114 -12.05 3.16 0.14
N SER A 115 -12.74 3.92 -0.70
CA SER A 115 -12.35 4.14 -2.10
C SER A 115 -10.93 4.73 -2.24
N GLY A 116 -10.50 5.54 -1.26
CA GLY A 116 -9.17 6.15 -1.23
C GLY A 116 -8.06 5.12 -1.02
N LYS A 117 -8.25 4.16 -0.10
CA LYS A 117 -7.30 3.05 0.08
C LYS A 117 -7.25 2.14 -1.14
N LEU A 118 -8.40 1.75 -1.70
CA LEU A 118 -8.45 0.92 -2.92
C LEU A 118 -7.71 1.58 -4.10
N ARG A 119 -7.83 2.90 -4.27
CA ARG A 119 -7.08 3.63 -5.30
C ARG A 119 -5.58 3.49 -5.09
N ARG A 120 -5.09 3.68 -3.86
CA ARG A 120 -3.65 3.59 -3.56
C ARG A 120 -3.11 2.17 -3.75
N ILE A 121 -3.87 1.16 -3.36
CA ILE A 121 -3.52 -0.26 -3.61
C ILE A 121 -3.43 -0.53 -5.11
N LYS A 122 -4.38 -0.04 -5.93
CA LYS A 122 -4.34 -0.17 -7.39
C LYS A 122 -3.08 0.45 -8.00
N GLU A 123 -2.73 1.66 -7.56
CA GLU A 123 -1.52 2.35 -8.03
C GLU A 123 -0.24 1.60 -7.62
N LEU A 124 -0.16 1.07 -6.40
CA LEU A 124 0.98 0.25 -5.97
C LEU A 124 1.10 -1.05 -6.76
N LEU A 125 -0.03 -1.73 -7.01
CA LEU A 125 -0.12 -2.92 -7.86
C LEU A 125 0.38 -2.66 -9.28
N LYS A 126 -0.03 -1.54 -9.86
CA LYS A 126 0.39 -1.13 -11.20
C LYS A 126 1.89 -0.82 -11.25
N ARG A 127 2.39 0.00 -10.32
CA ARG A 127 3.78 0.48 -10.32
C ARG A 127 4.80 -0.58 -9.95
N ASN A 128 4.44 -1.51 -9.06
CA ASN A 128 5.40 -2.46 -8.48
C ASN A 128 5.23 -3.91 -8.97
N TYR A 129 4.08 -4.26 -9.56
CA TYR A 129 3.75 -5.64 -9.95
C TYR A 129 3.18 -5.79 -11.37
N SER A 130 3.14 -4.70 -12.14
CA SER A 130 2.60 -4.64 -13.51
C SER A 130 1.13 -5.12 -13.61
N VAL A 131 0.34 -4.93 -12.55
CA VAL A 131 -1.10 -5.26 -12.56
C VAL A 131 -1.90 -4.01 -12.93
N GLU A 132 -2.49 -4.02 -14.13
CA GLU A 132 -3.23 -2.87 -14.70
C GLU A 132 -4.62 -2.68 -14.09
N SER A 133 -5.24 -3.74 -13.58
CA SER A 133 -6.60 -3.69 -13.07
C SER A 133 -6.81 -4.59 -11.85
N LEU A 134 -7.46 -4.05 -10.82
CA LEU A 134 -7.93 -4.79 -9.64
C LEU A 134 -9.45 -4.76 -9.60
N LYS A 135 -10.07 -5.94 -9.54
CA LYS A 135 -11.53 -6.12 -9.40
C LYS A 135 -11.82 -6.89 -8.11
N ILE A 136 -12.64 -6.30 -7.24
CA ILE A 136 -13.13 -6.97 -6.02
C ILE A 136 -14.46 -7.65 -6.36
N ARG A 137 -14.54 -8.95 -6.12
CA ARG A 137 -15.75 -9.76 -6.24
C ARG A 137 -16.38 -10.00 -4.88
#